data_AF-A0A1B9I003-F1
#
_entry.id   AF-A0A1B9I003-F1
#
_cell.length_a   1.000
_cell.length_b   1.000
_cell.length_c   1.000
_cell.angle_alpha   90.00
_cell.angle_beta   90.00
_cell.angle_gamma   90.00
#
_symmetry.space_group_name_H-M   'P 1'
#
loop_
_entity.id
_entity.type
_entity.pdbx_description
1 polymer ?
#
loop_
_entity_poly.entity_id
_entity_poly.type
_entity_poly.pdbx_seq_one_letter_code
_entity_poly.pdbx_strand_id
1 'polypeptide(L)'
;MSTAISPAALVWSLRHIRKLIIDFLPEKSLRTVLLLSSENFSDGVSKLYEVMEDDEARQTRYRSKNIARSHQYIRSIRHIQGRPPVGTCPFDINLFVDFPNLQTIGWVPNTLEIRRPITPAIPTKAILISGCHVVKLTSIEDNLHKNLSIVREGLPEEWDIEDRASFIQINGDSESGSSQDVNEFFAMWFEARGLFSISIDVMYLDFLMPTQQIVDALPKLVENRRPMPKSLFMTINNQKSTTLLTVILEELAPLLEGLTLRRLKANRKLHGLTANTLEEFFDRPLKISQESKLRWLAVPLDIEPEFETLQLDKRLLNITPSRITRPCYPRLEEFTLDLKVSKLNSSENRVSNIIRQLPTLSTLARAMVTIGGFWCFYRLKISSDVFSIAEDNLLGETLNTLLKKEIAELREAQNVEVGWRKLEKDERT
;
A
#
# COMPACT_ATOMS: atom_id res chain seq x y z
N MET A 1 24.84 9.53 -52.60
CA MET A 1 25.55 9.83 -51.35
C MET A 1 24.58 9.62 -50.20
N SER A 2 24.83 8.63 -49.34
CA SER A 2 23.99 8.34 -48.16
C SER A 2 24.43 9.25 -47.01
N THR A 3 23.59 10.20 -46.62
CA THR A 3 23.83 11.01 -45.42
C THR A 3 23.61 10.14 -44.18
N ALA A 4 24.65 9.96 -43.38
CA ALA A 4 24.55 9.23 -42.12
C ALA A 4 23.55 9.96 -41.20
N ILE A 5 22.48 9.28 -40.82
CA ILE A 5 21.49 9.79 -39.86
C ILE A 5 22.20 9.86 -38.50
N SER A 6 22.19 11.04 -37.88
CA SER A 6 22.73 11.21 -36.53
C SER A 6 22.03 10.24 -35.55
N PRO A 7 22.75 9.60 -34.62
CA PRO A 7 22.14 8.76 -33.58
C PRO A 7 21.02 9.46 -32.81
N ALA A 8 21.13 10.78 -32.61
CA ALA A 8 20.06 11.57 -31.99
C ALA A 8 18.79 11.61 -32.87
N ALA A 9 18.94 11.79 -34.18
CA ALA A 9 17.80 11.77 -35.10
C ALA A 9 17.14 10.39 -35.16
N LEU A 10 17.92 9.31 -35.06
CA LEU A 10 17.40 7.95 -34.95
C LEU A 10 16.58 7.77 -33.66
N VAL A 11 17.09 8.23 -32.50
CA VAL A 11 16.38 8.18 -31.21
C VAL A 11 15.03 8.92 -31.28
N TRP A 12 14.99 10.12 -31.88
CA TRP A 12 13.75 10.90 -32.02
C TRP A 12 12.76 10.33 -33.05
N SER A 13 13.25 9.51 -34.00
CA SER A 13 12.39 8.79 -34.97
C SER A 13 11.68 7.58 -34.35
N LEU A 14 12.20 7.04 -33.24
CA LEU A 14 11.61 5.89 -32.55
C LEU A 14 10.52 6.35 -31.57
N ARG A 15 9.26 6.21 -31.98
CA ARG A 15 8.09 6.70 -31.21
C ARG A 15 8.08 6.32 -29.73
N HIS A 16 8.40 5.07 -29.38
CA HIS A 16 8.36 4.60 -27.99
C HIS A 16 9.46 5.26 -27.13
N ILE A 17 10.65 5.46 -27.68
CA ILE A 17 11.75 6.17 -27.00
C ILE A 17 11.44 7.65 -26.90
N ARG A 18 11.00 8.28 -28.00
CA ARG A 18 10.59 9.68 -28.03
C ARG A 18 9.52 9.98 -26.98
N LYS A 19 8.47 9.15 -26.90
CA LYS A 19 7.40 9.32 -25.91
C LYS A 19 7.95 9.26 -24.49
N LEU A 20 8.81 8.27 -24.20
CA LEU A 20 9.46 8.13 -22.90
C LEU A 20 10.30 9.37 -22.56
N ILE A 21 11.08 9.90 -23.51
CA ILE A 21 11.83 11.15 -23.31
C ILE A 21 10.88 12.32 -22.97
N ILE A 22 9.82 12.49 -23.77
CA ILE A 22 8.81 13.56 -23.58
C ILE A 22 8.14 13.46 -22.20
N ASP A 23 7.83 12.26 -21.73
CA ASP A 23 7.17 12.04 -20.44
C ASP A 23 8.02 12.52 -19.24
N PHE A 24 9.35 12.63 -19.41
CA PHE A 24 10.28 13.14 -18.38
C PHE A 24 10.73 14.59 -18.61
N LEU A 25 10.29 15.26 -19.67
CA LEU A 25 10.70 16.65 -19.93
C LEU A 25 9.94 17.64 -19.03
N PRO A 26 10.63 18.68 -18.51
CA PRO A 26 9.96 19.79 -17.85
C PRO A 26 8.99 20.52 -18.79
N GLU A 27 7.92 21.10 -18.24
CA GLU A 27 6.88 21.80 -19.01
C GLU A 27 7.42 22.88 -19.96
N LYS A 28 8.42 23.65 -19.50
CA LYS A 28 9.08 24.67 -20.33
C LYS A 28 9.75 24.06 -21.57
N SER A 29 10.41 22.93 -21.41
CA SER A 29 11.08 22.21 -22.50
C SER A 29 10.07 21.56 -23.45
N LEU A 30 8.96 21.05 -22.92
CA LEU A 30 7.86 20.51 -23.73
C LEU A 30 7.34 21.56 -24.73
N ARG A 31 7.13 22.80 -24.29
CA ARG A 31 6.67 23.90 -25.17
C ARG A 31 7.61 24.14 -26.35
N THR A 32 8.92 24.00 -26.17
CA THR A 32 9.90 24.09 -27.27
C THR A 32 9.82 22.88 -28.18
N VAL A 33 9.68 21.66 -27.62
CA VAL A 33 9.59 20.41 -28.39
C VAL A 33 8.35 20.37 -29.30
N LEU A 34 7.23 20.98 -28.86
CA LEU A 34 6.01 21.11 -29.66
C LEU A 34 6.23 21.82 -31.01
N LEU A 35 7.23 22.70 -31.10
CA LEU A 35 7.49 23.52 -32.29
C LEU A 35 8.38 22.81 -33.32
N LEU A 36 8.97 21.67 -32.96
CA LEU A 36 9.99 21.00 -33.78
C LEU A 36 9.39 20.15 -34.91
N SER A 37 8.26 19.47 -34.67
CA SER A 37 7.60 18.62 -35.67
C SER A 37 6.13 18.36 -35.32
N SER A 38 5.34 17.90 -36.29
CA SER A 38 3.93 17.49 -36.07
C SER A 38 3.80 16.28 -35.14
N GLU A 39 4.74 15.34 -35.21
CA GLU A 39 4.79 14.16 -34.35
C GLU A 39 5.11 14.55 -32.90
N ASN A 40 6.12 15.40 -32.71
CA ASN A 40 6.49 15.94 -31.40
C ASN A 40 5.37 16.80 -30.82
N PHE A 41 4.65 17.53 -31.68
CA PHE A 41 3.46 18.27 -31.28
C PHE A 41 2.41 17.34 -30.68
N SER A 42 2.09 16.23 -31.34
CA SER A 42 1.07 15.30 -30.83
C SER A 42 1.46 14.64 -29.51
N ASP A 43 2.70 14.16 -29.39
CA ASP A 43 3.18 13.50 -28.17
C ASP A 43 3.29 14.51 -27.02
N GLY A 44 3.83 15.71 -27.28
CA GLY A 44 3.95 16.77 -26.27
C GLY A 44 2.61 17.36 -25.81
N VAL A 45 1.65 17.53 -26.73
CA VAL A 45 0.28 17.97 -26.38
C VAL A 45 -0.41 16.92 -25.53
N SER A 46 -0.25 15.64 -25.88
CA SER A 46 -0.80 14.54 -25.08
C SER A 46 -0.29 14.56 -23.66
N LYS A 47 0.99 14.92 -23.44
CA LYS A 47 1.56 15.02 -22.11
C LYS A 47 1.12 16.28 -21.36
N LEU A 48 1.16 17.43 -22.01
CA LEU A 48 0.85 18.73 -21.39
C LEU A 48 -0.61 18.88 -20.99
N TYR A 49 -1.52 18.32 -21.78
CA TYR A 49 -2.97 18.44 -21.58
C TYR A 49 -3.58 17.19 -20.93
N GLU A 50 -2.76 16.21 -20.53
CA GLU A 50 -3.22 14.94 -19.92
C GLU A 50 -4.12 15.19 -18.71
N VAL A 51 -3.69 16.11 -17.83
CA VAL A 51 -4.37 16.51 -16.60
C VAL A 51 -4.62 18.02 -16.67
N MET A 52 -5.86 18.45 -16.43
CA MET A 52 -6.24 19.86 -16.44
C MET A 52 -7.26 20.19 -15.34
N GLU A 53 -7.32 21.46 -14.95
CA GLU A 53 -8.48 21.97 -14.21
C GLU A 53 -9.68 22.20 -15.15
N ASP A 54 -10.92 22.07 -14.66
CA ASP A 54 -12.13 22.22 -15.51
C ASP A 54 -12.17 23.58 -16.21
N ASP A 55 -11.89 24.66 -15.49
CA ASP A 55 -11.88 26.02 -16.05
C ASP A 55 -10.81 26.16 -17.15
N GLU A 56 -9.63 25.58 -16.96
CA GLU A 56 -8.56 25.61 -17.96
C GLU A 56 -8.88 24.75 -19.18
N ALA A 57 -9.50 23.59 -18.97
CA ALA A 57 -9.96 22.69 -20.02
C ALA A 57 -11.01 23.38 -20.91
N ARG A 58 -11.99 24.06 -20.28
CA ARG A 58 -13.01 24.87 -20.98
C ARG A 58 -12.35 26.05 -21.70
N GLN A 59 -11.45 26.79 -21.06
CA GLN A 59 -10.76 27.91 -21.70
C GLN A 59 -9.90 27.48 -22.90
N THR A 60 -9.29 26.29 -22.85
CA THR A 60 -8.49 25.74 -23.95
C THR A 60 -9.30 25.63 -25.25
N ARG A 61 -10.57 25.22 -25.14
CA ARG A 61 -11.50 25.17 -26.28
C ARG A 61 -11.71 26.54 -26.92
N TYR A 62 -11.84 27.58 -26.12
CA TYR A 62 -12.10 28.96 -26.59
C TYR A 62 -10.84 29.68 -27.08
N ARG A 63 -9.66 29.38 -26.52
CA ARG A 63 -8.41 30.06 -26.86
C ARG A 63 -7.84 29.64 -28.22
N SER A 64 -8.15 28.43 -28.70
CA SER A 64 -7.64 27.95 -29.98
C SER A 64 -8.50 28.40 -31.17
N LYS A 65 -7.99 29.37 -31.95
CA LYS A 65 -8.63 29.80 -33.22
C LYS A 65 -8.61 28.73 -34.32
N ASN A 66 -7.75 27.71 -34.19
CA ASN A 66 -7.64 26.61 -35.16
C ASN A 66 -8.43 25.40 -34.65
N ILE A 67 -9.46 24.98 -35.41
CA ILE A 67 -10.36 23.88 -35.07
C ILE A 67 -9.60 22.55 -34.90
N ALA A 68 -8.71 22.22 -35.84
CA ALA A 68 -7.96 20.96 -35.80
C ALA A 68 -7.05 20.87 -34.56
N ARG A 69 -6.35 21.97 -34.22
CA ARG A 69 -5.53 22.04 -32.99
C ARG A 69 -6.40 22.00 -31.73
N SER A 70 -7.54 22.70 -31.73
CA SER A 70 -8.48 22.68 -30.63
C SER A 70 -8.96 21.25 -30.33
N HIS A 71 -9.37 20.52 -31.38
CA HIS A 71 -9.74 19.11 -31.26
C HIS A 71 -8.59 18.25 -30.72
N GLN A 72 -7.35 18.52 -31.10
CA GLN A 72 -6.20 17.77 -30.60
C GLN A 72 -5.96 18.02 -29.11
N TYR A 73 -6.01 19.28 -28.65
CA TYR A 73 -5.90 19.61 -27.22
C TYR A 73 -7.00 18.95 -26.40
N ILE A 74 -8.25 19.11 -26.83
CA ILE A 74 -9.43 18.55 -26.17
C ILE A 74 -9.34 17.02 -26.09
N ARG A 75 -8.94 16.37 -27.19
CA ARG A 75 -8.75 14.92 -27.23
C ARG A 75 -7.54 14.43 -26.44
N SER A 76 -6.65 15.30 -26.00
CA SER A 76 -5.52 14.94 -25.15
C SER A 76 -5.85 14.97 -23.66
N ILE A 77 -6.97 15.61 -23.28
CA ILE A 77 -7.44 15.64 -21.90
C ILE A 77 -7.93 14.24 -21.50
N ARG A 78 -7.35 13.72 -20.41
CA ARG A 78 -7.67 12.41 -19.82
C ARG A 78 -8.20 12.56 -18.40
N HIS A 79 -7.76 13.58 -17.68
CA HIS A 79 -8.09 13.80 -16.28
C HIS A 79 -8.50 15.26 -16.07
N ILE A 80 -9.68 15.47 -15.50
CA ILE A 80 -10.11 16.79 -15.02
C ILE A 80 -10.03 16.78 -13.50
N GLN A 81 -9.44 17.81 -12.91
CA GLN A 81 -9.33 17.98 -11.47
C GLN A 81 -9.86 19.36 -11.02
N GLY A 82 -10.15 19.51 -9.72
CA GLY A 82 -10.41 20.82 -9.12
C GLY A 82 -11.63 20.85 -8.21
N ARG A 83 -12.29 22.01 -8.13
CA ARG A 83 -13.60 22.15 -7.49
C ARG A 83 -14.64 22.46 -8.56
N PRO A 84 -15.82 21.82 -8.52
CA PRO A 84 -16.92 22.19 -9.41
C PRO A 84 -17.30 23.65 -9.13
N PRO A 85 -17.70 24.42 -10.16
CA PRO A 85 -18.30 25.73 -9.95
C PRO A 85 -19.47 25.65 -8.96
N VAL A 86 -19.63 26.67 -8.12
CA VAL A 86 -20.70 26.70 -7.11
C VAL A 86 -22.06 26.49 -7.78
N GLY A 87 -22.84 25.52 -7.30
CA GLY A 87 -24.17 25.20 -7.82
C GLY A 87 -24.20 24.29 -9.06
N THR A 88 -23.06 23.75 -9.49
CA THR A 88 -23.02 22.77 -10.58
C THR A 88 -23.01 21.34 -10.06
N CYS A 89 -23.57 20.42 -10.85
CA CYS A 89 -23.47 19.00 -10.56
C CYS A 89 -22.00 18.57 -10.67
N PRO A 90 -21.43 18.01 -9.60
CA PRO A 90 -20.07 17.55 -9.60
C PRO A 90 -19.99 16.19 -10.28
N PHE A 91 -20.70 15.89 -11.37
CA PHE A 91 -20.46 14.83 -12.36
C PHE A 91 -21.34 15.08 -13.58
N ASP A 92 -21.22 16.29 -14.15
CA ASP A 92 -21.91 16.67 -15.38
C ASP A 92 -21.44 15.80 -16.56
N ILE A 93 -22.38 15.01 -17.10
CA ILE A 93 -22.12 14.12 -18.25
C ILE A 93 -21.68 14.88 -19.51
N ASN A 94 -22.04 16.17 -19.63
CA ASN A 94 -21.61 16.98 -20.75
C ASN A 94 -20.08 17.12 -20.81
N LEU A 95 -19.36 16.90 -19.71
CA LEU A 95 -17.90 16.82 -19.72
C LEU A 95 -17.39 15.69 -20.61
N PHE A 96 -18.08 14.55 -20.69
CA PHE A 96 -17.67 13.46 -21.58
C PHE A 96 -17.97 13.76 -23.06
N VAL A 97 -18.95 14.62 -23.33
CA VAL A 97 -19.22 15.14 -24.69
C VAL A 97 -18.13 16.14 -25.08
N ASP A 98 -17.79 17.04 -24.17
CA ASP A 98 -16.77 18.06 -24.37
C ASP A 98 -15.36 17.46 -24.45
N PHE A 99 -15.10 16.39 -23.69
CA PHE A 99 -13.80 15.72 -23.58
C PHE A 99 -13.97 14.21 -23.87
N PRO A 100 -13.94 13.79 -25.15
CA PRO A 100 -14.35 12.43 -25.56
C PRO A 100 -13.41 11.32 -25.09
N ASN A 101 -12.21 11.68 -24.62
CA ASN A 101 -11.24 10.72 -24.10
C ASN A 101 -11.04 10.88 -22.58
N LEU A 102 -11.94 11.58 -21.90
CA LEU A 102 -11.90 11.75 -20.45
C LEU A 102 -12.02 10.39 -19.76
N GLN A 103 -11.07 10.11 -18.87
CA GLN A 103 -10.95 8.88 -18.11
C GLN A 103 -11.22 9.10 -16.64
N THR A 104 -10.90 10.28 -16.09
CA THR A 104 -11.21 10.56 -14.68
C THR A 104 -11.69 11.97 -14.47
N ILE A 105 -12.59 12.14 -13.51
CA ILE A 105 -12.97 13.43 -12.96
C ILE A 105 -12.72 13.41 -11.46
N GLY A 106 -11.82 14.25 -10.97
CA GLY A 106 -11.45 14.37 -9.56
C GLY A 106 -11.96 15.66 -8.95
N TRP A 107 -12.96 15.55 -8.08
CA TRP A 107 -13.52 16.67 -7.32
C TRP A 107 -13.53 16.37 -5.84
N VAL A 108 -12.58 16.95 -5.10
CA VAL A 108 -12.37 16.66 -3.67
C VAL A 108 -13.70 16.74 -2.90
N PRO A 109 -14.13 15.66 -2.21
CA PRO A 109 -13.35 14.45 -1.89
C PRO A 109 -13.50 13.27 -2.86
N ASN A 110 -14.32 13.36 -3.90
CA ASN A 110 -14.67 12.23 -4.77
C ASN A 110 -13.94 12.22 -6.11
N THR A 111 -13.73 11.04 -6.67
CA THR A 111 -13.15 10.85 -8.00
C THR A 111 -13.97 9.81 -8.75
N LEU A 112 -14.37 10.12 -9.99
CA LEU A 112 -14.99 9.18 -10.90
C LEU A 112 -13.95 8.69 -11.90
N GLU A 113 -13.73 7.38 -11.98
CA GLU A 113 -12.82 6.73 -12.92
C GLU A 113 -13.60 5.89 -13.93
N ILE A 114 -13.36 6.09 -15.23
CA ILE A 114 -13.95 5.33 -16.32
C ILE A 114 -13.01 4.21 -16.74
N ARG A 115 -13.45 2.95 -16.58
CA ARG A 115 -12.65 1.77 -16.93
C ARG A 115 -12.69 1.39 -18.39
N ARG A 116 -13.72 1.81 -19.13
CA ARG A 116 -13.83 1.59 -20.57
C ARG A 116 -14.32 2.87 -21.25
N PRO A 117 -13.52 3.50 -22.13
CA PRO A 117 -14.00 4.65 -22.91
C PRO A 117 -15.07 4.19 -23.89
N ILE A 118 -16.08 5.03 -24.11
CA ILE A 118 -17.33 4.65 -24.77
C ILE A 118 -17.46 5.30 -26.13
N THR A 119 -17.80 4.48 -27.12
CA THR A 119 -18.68 4.88 -28.23
C THR A 119 -20.11 5.01 -27.70
N PRO A 120 -20.82 6.14 -27.89
CA PRO A 120 -22.00 6.64 -27.12
C PRO A 120 -23.26 5.75 -27.00
N ALA A 121 -23.21 4.45 -27.29
CA ALA A 121 -24.34 3.53 -27.35
C ALA A 121 -24.27 2.35 -26.34
N ILE A 122 -23.31 2.31 -25.40
CA ILE A 122 -23.08 1.13 -24.53
C ILE A 122 -22.90 1.57 -23.06
N PRO A 123 -23.45 0.82 -22.08
CA PRO A 123 -23.29 1.09 -20.65
C PRO A 123 -21.82 1.23 -20.22
N THR A 124 -21.50 2.36 -19.59
CA THR A 124 -20.19 2.66 -19.00
C THR A 124 -19.94 1.77 -17.79
N LYS A 125 -18.71 1.29 -17.64
CA LYS A 125 -18.22 0.83 -16.33
C LYS A 125 -17.40 1.95 -15.70
N ALA A 126 -17.84 2.43 -14.55
CA ALA A 126 -17.17 3.48 -13.81
C ALA A 126 -16.93 3.07 -12.35
N ILE A 127 -15.98 3.72 -11.70
CA ILE A 127 -15.75 3.60 -10.27
C ILE A 127 -15.89 4.98 -9.66
N LEU A 128 -16.81 5.08 -8.70
CA LEU A 128 -16.94 6.27 -7.88
C LEU A 128 -16.13 6.07 -6.60
N ILE A 129 -14.98 6.72 -6.54
CA ILE A 129 -14.06 6.67 -5.41
C ILE A 129 -14.34 7.85 -4.50
N SER A 130 -14.81 7.59 -3.28
CA SER A 130 -14.87 8.62 -2.25
C SER A 130 -13.55 8.73 -1.49
N GLY A 131 -13.25 9.94 -1.05
CA GLY A 131 -12.01 10.32 -0.36
C GLY A 131 -11.92 9.78 1.07
N CYS A 132 -11.27 10.56 1.94
CA CYS A 132 -11.03 10.22 3.33
C CYS A 132 -12.31 10.29 4.18
N HIS A 133 -12.63 9.19 4.88
CA HIS A 133 -13.73 9.12 5.85
C HIS A 133 -13.21 8.80 7.24
N VAL A 134 -13.53 9.67 8.21
CA VAL A 134 -13.25 9.42 9.63
C VAL A 134 -14.58 9.15 10.32
N VAL A 135 -14.76 7.93 10.82
CA VAL A 135 -16.03 7.44 11.36
C VAL A 135 -15.83 6.94 12.78
N LYS A 136 -16.81 7.15 13.64
CA LYS A 136 -16.83 6.52 14.97
C LYS A 136 -17.30 5.07 14.83
N LEU A 137 -16.75 4.16 15.63
CA LEU A 137 -17.13 2.74 15.65
C LEU A 137 -18.65 2.55 15.79
N THR A 138 -19.31 3.38 16.59
CA THR A 138 -20.76 3.38 16.84
C THR A 138 -21.60 4.04 15.72
N SER A 139 -20.99 4.50 14.63
CA SER A 139 -21.65 5.31 13.58
C SER A 139 -21.34 4.83 12.16
N ILE A 140 -20.94 3.56 12.03
CA ILE A 140 -20.52 2.93 10.76
C ILE A 140 -21.65 2.85 9.73
N GLU A 141 -22.91 2.83 10.15
CA GLU A 141 -24.04 2.57 9.23
C GLU A 141 -24.45 3.77 8.34
N ASP A 142 -24.26 5.02 8.78
CA ASP A 142 -25.12 6.11 8.28
C ASP A 142 -24.51 7.13 7.32
N ASN A 143 -23.20 7.42 7.39
CA ASN A 143 -22.68 8.65 6.77
C ASN A 143 -22.10 8.45 5.35
N LEU A 144 -21.46 7.31 5.07
CA LEU A 144 -20.77 7.11 3.80
C LEU A 144 -21.75 6.89 2.64
N HIS A 145 -22.73 6.01 2.84
CA HIS A 145 -23.74 5.67 1.83
C HIS A 145 -24.55 6.88 1.41
N LYS A 146 -24.96 7.72 2.35
CA LYS A 146 -25.73 8.94 2.05
C LYS A 146 -24.92 9.88 1.15
N ASN A 147 -23.64 10.07 1.44
CA ASN A 147 -22.77 10.93 0.63
C ASN A 147 -22.56 10.38 -0.79
N LEU A 148 -22.31 9.08 -0.93
CA LEU A 148 -22.15 8.44 -2.25
C LEU A 148 -23.46 8.42 -3.04
N SER A 149 -24.60 8.21 -2.38
CA SER A 149 -25.92 8.20 -3.02
C SER A 149 -26.27 9.55 -3.64
N ILE A 150 -26.05 10.66 -2.91
CA ILE A 150 -26.27 12.03 -3.42
C ILE A 150 -25.42 12.30 -4.67
N VAL A 151 -24.19 11.82 -4.67
CA VAL A 151 -23.28 11.98 -5.81
C VAL A 151 -23.72 11.13 -7.00
N ARG A 152 -24.26 9.94 -6.73
CA ARG A 152 -24.77 9.02 -7.75
C ARG A 152 -26.03 9.53 -8.45
N GLU A 153 -26.86 10.33 -7.78
CA GLU A 153 -28.02 10.99 -8.41
C GLU A 153 -27.63 11.88 -9.60
N GLY A 154 -26.38 12.37 -9.64
CA GLY A 154 -25.85 13.15 -10.77
C GLY A 154 -25.41 12.32 -11.98
N LEU A 155 -25.36 10.99 -11.87
CA LEU A 155 -24.84 10.07 -12.90
C LEU A 155 -25.97 9.34 -13.63
N PRO A 156 -25.77 8.91 -14.89
CA PRO A 156 -26.81 8.18 -15.62
C PRO A 156 -27.11 6.83 -14.99
N GLU A 157 -28.39 6.48 -14.95
CA GLU A 157 -28.86 5.22 -14.37
C GLU A 157 -28.35 3.99 -15.14
N GLU A 158 -28.03 4.12 -16.42
CA GLU A 158 -27.52 3.03 -17.26
C GLU A 158 -26.05 2.69 -16.98
N TRP A 159 -25.34 3.49 -16.17
CA TRP A 159 -23.94 3.26 -15.84
C TRP A 159 -23.80 2.17 -14.76
N ASP A 160 -22.90 1.22 -14.99
CA ASP A 160 -22.47 0.24 -14.01
C ASP A 160 -21.38 0.88 -13.13
N ILE A 161 -21.81 1.49 -12.03
CA ILE A 161 -20.95 2.24 -11.09
C ILE A 161 -20.59 1.35 -9.90
N GLU A 162 -19.30 1.07 -9.74
CA GLU A 162 -18.73 0.46 -8.53
C GLU A 162 -18.39 1.56 -7.52
N ASP A 163 -18.98 1.50 -6.34
CA ASP A 163 -18.63 2.41 -5.24
C ASP A 163 -17.37 1.94 -4.50
N ARG A 164 -16.47 2.87 -4.20
CA ARG A 164 -15.21 2.59 -3.52
C ARG A 164 -14.84 3.69 -2.54
N ALA A 165 -14.26 3.32 -1.40
CA ALA A 165 -13.60 4.27 -0.52
C ALA A 165 -12.07 4.14 -0.66
N SER A 166 -11.40 5.26 -0.91
CA SER A 166 -9.94 5.31 -0.96
C SER A 166 -9.32 5.14 0.43
N PHE A 167 -9.93 5.74 1.45
CA PHE A 167 -9.41 5.72 2.81
C PHE A 167 -10.55 5.80 3.83
N ILE A 168 -10.53 4.90 4.80
CA ILE A 168 -11.43 4.91 5.96
C ILE A 168 -10.60 4.81 7.23
N GLN A 169 -10.92 5.66 8.21
CA GLN A 169 -10.40 5.60 9.57
C GLN A 169 -11.56 5.44 10.54
N ILE A 170 -11.54 4.36 11.31
CA ILE A 170 -12.55 4.04 12.31
C ILE A 170 -11.92 4.29 13.68
N ASN A 171 -12.46 5.28 14.37
CA ASN A 171 -12.07 5.64 15.72
C ASN A 171 -13.02 4.95 16.71
N GLY A 172 -12.47 4.20 17.65
CA GLY A 172 -13.20 3.71 18.82
C GLY A 172 -12.71 4.41 20.08
N ASP A 173 -13.41 4.23 21.19
CA ASP A 173 -12.97 4.77 22.47
C ASP A 173 -11.67 4.07 22.90
N SER A 174 -10.60 4.87 23.02
CA SER A 174 -9.21 4.41 23.12
C SER A 174 -8.90 3.55 24.36
N GLU A 175 -9.79 3.51 25.35
CA GLU A 175 -9.57 2.85 26.64
C GLU A 175 -10.40 1.57 26.82
N SER A 176 -11.41 1.35 25.97
CA SER A 176 -12.19 0.12 25.95
C SER A 176 -12.99 0.07 24.65
N GLY A 177 -12.45 -0.57 23.62
CA GLY A 177 -13.35 -1.20 22.66
C GLY A 177 -14.15 -2.20 23.45
N SER A 178 -15.40 -1.90 23.79
CA SER A 178 -16.22 -2.87 24.50
C SER A 178 -16.29 -4.11 23.60
N SER A 179 -16.19 -5.31 24.16
CA SER A 179 -16.28 -6.54 23.37
C SER A 179 -17.53 -6.55 22.49
N GLN A 180 -18.59 -5.84 22.91
CA GLN A 180 -19.81 -5.65 22.14
C GLN A 180 -19.58 -4.84 20.86
N ASP A 181 -18.90 -3.70 20.91
CA ASP A 181 -18.67 -2.85 19.73
C ASP A 181 -17.78 -3.55 18.69
N VAL A 182 -16.78 -4.32 19.13
CA VAL A 182 -15.91 -5.10 18.23
C VAL A 182 -16.70 -6.25 17.58
N ASN A 183 -17.58 -6.92 18.34
CA ASN A 183 -18.46 -7.95 17.79
C ASN A 183 -19.45 -7.36 16.79
N GLU A 184 -20.02 -6.19 17.08
CA GLU A 184 -20.93 -5.50 16.17
C GLU A 184 -20.22 -5.02 14.89
N PHE A 185 -18.99 -4.54 15.01
CA PHE A 185 -18.12 -4.25 13.86
C PHE A 185 -17.95 -5.46 12.95
N PHE A 186 -17.59 -6.62 13.50
CA PHE A 186 -17.45 -7.84 12.70
C PHE A 186 -18.80 -8.30 12.14
N ALA A 187 -19.90 -8.17 12.89
CA ALA A 187 -21.24 -8.48 12.39
C ALA A 187 -21.61 -7.62 11.17
N MET A 188 -21.39 -6.30 11.25
CA MET A 188 -21.59 -5.39 10.12
C MET A 188 -20.72 -5.77 8.92
N TRP A 189 -19.49 -6.19 9.15
CA TRP A 189 -18.61 -6.66 8.08
C TRP A 189 -19.12 -7.95 7.44
N PHE A 190 -19.49 -8.95 8.24
CA PHE A 190 -20.03 -10.23 7.74
C PHE A 190 -21.31 -10.05 6.93
N GLU A 191 -22.17 -9.14 7.36
CA GLU A 191 -23.44 -8.83 6.73
C GLU A 191 -23.31 -7.82 5.58
N ALA A 192 -22.10 -7.31 5.32
CA ALA A 192 -21.81 -6.28 4.33
C ALA A 192 -22.72 -5.04 4.50
N ARG A 193 -22.94 -4.61 5.74
CA ARG A 193 -23.71 -3.41 6.09
C ARG A 193 -22.84 -2.17 6.18
N GLY A 194 -23.44 -0.99 5.98
CA GLY A 194 -22.75 0.30 6.10
C GLY A 194 -21.53 0.40 5.19
N LEU A 195 -20.38 0.80 5.77
CA LEU A 195 -19.10 0.93 5.04
C LEU A 195 -18.62 -0.36 4.36
N PHE A 196 -19.04 -1.54 4.82
CA PHE A 196 -18.56 -2.83 4.29
C PHE A 196 -19.32 -3.33 3.07
N SER A 197 -20.34 -2.60 2.61
CA SER A 197 -21.04 -2.95 1.36
C SER A 197 -20.27 -2.50 0.10
N ILE A 198 -19.18 -1.74 0.26
CA ILE A 198 -18.39 -1.18 -0.84
C ILE A 198 -16.93 -1.66 -0.76
N SER A 199 -16.19 -1.47 -1.86
CA SER A 199 -14.75 -1.76 -1.89
C SER A 199 -13.97 -0.70 -1.10
N ILE A 200 -12.93 -1.11 -0.38
CA ILE A 200 -12.09 -0.20 0.43
C ILE A 200 -10.63 -0.39 0.02
N ASP A 201 -9.91 0.69 -0.31
CA ASP A 201 -8.48 0.58 -0.60
C ASP A 201 -7.67 0.54 0.71
N VAL A 202 -7.88 1.49 1.62
CA VAL A 202 -7.13 1.58 2.88
C VAL A 202 -8.06 1.74 4.07
N MET A 203 -7.85 0.92 5.11
CA MET A 203 -8.61 0.97 6.36
C MET A 203 -7.70 1.11 7.58
N TYR A 204 -7.99 2.08 8.43
CA TYR A 204 -7.38 2.30 9.74
C TYR A 204 -8.37 1.98 10.85
N LEU A 205 -7.97 1.08 11.74
CA LEU A 205 -8.69 0.73 12.95
C LEU A 205 -7.93 1.33 14.15
N ASP A 206 -8.32 2.54 14.52
CA ASP A 206 -7.72 3.32 15.61
C ASP A 206 -8.44 3.06 16.94
N PHE A 207 -8.59 1.77 17.25
CA PHE A 207 -9.05 1.27 18.53
C PHE A 207 -8.41 -0.08 18.81
N LEU A 208 -8.45 -0.50 20.06
CA LEU A 208 -7.80 -1.73 20.49
C LEU A 208 -8.65 -2.95 20.10
N MET A 209 -8.13 -3.81 19.24
CA MET A 209 -8.77 -5.06 18.87
C MET A 209 -8.19 -6.24 19.67
N PRO A 210 -9.00 -6.95 20.49
CA PRO A 210 -8.58 -8.16 21.15
C PRO A 210 -8.22 -9.25 20.15
N THR A 211 -7.01 -9.79 20.27
CA THR A 211 -6.47 -10.78 19.32
C THR A 211 -7.31 -12.04 19.23
N GLN A 212 -7.89 -12.49 20.36
CA GLN A 212 -8.82 -13.61 20.37
C GLN A 212 -10.07 -13.34 19.51
N GLN A 213 -10.68 -12.15 19.60
CA GLN A 213 -11.88 -11.82 18.82
C GLN A 213 -11.59 -11.77 17.32
N ILE A 214 -10.41 -11.29 16.93
CA ILE A 214 -9.98 -11.33 15.53
C ILE A 214 -9.85 -12.78 15.06
N VAL A 215 -9.17 -13.64 15.83
CA VAL A 215 -9.01 -15.06 15.51
C VAL A 215 -10.37 -15.77 15.40
N ASP A 216 -11.31 -15.47 16.29
CA ASP A 216 -12.66 -16.04 16.25
C ASP A 216 -13.47 -15.55 15.03
N ALA A 217 -13.20 -14.33 14.55
CA ALA A 217 -13.86 -13.73 13.40
C ALA A 217 -13.28 -14.18 12.04
N LEU A 218 -11.99 -14.50 11.98
CA LEU A 218 -11.26 -14.80 10.74
C LEU A 218 -11.88 -15.93 9.90
N PRO A 219 -12.30 -17.09 10.45
CA PRO A 219 -12.93 -18.14 9.66
C PRO A 219 -14.16 -17.65 8.89
N LYS A 220 -14.98 -16.80 9.52
CA LYS A 220 -16.18 -16.21 8.90
C LYS A 220 -15.83 -15.17 7.84
N LEU A 221 -14.73 -14.42 8.02
CA LEU A 221 -14.26 -13.48 6.99
C LEU A 221 -13.81 -14.23 5.73
N VAL A 222 -13.07 -15.33 5.91
CA VAL A 222 -12.57 -16.18 4.82
C VAL A 222 -13.73 -16.85 4.07
N GLU A 223 -14.73 -17.37 4.80
CA GLU A 223 -15.87 -18.09 4.21
C GLU A 223 -16.81 -17.17 3.43
N ASN A 224 -17.14 -15.99 3.96
CA ASN A 224 -18.16 -15.11 3.38
C ASN A 224 -17.69 -14.36 2.11
N ARG A 225 -16.41 -14.45 1.73
CA ARG A 225 -15.80 -13.78 0.56
C ARG A 225 -16.19 -12.31 0.43
N ARG A 226 -16.34 -11.61 1.56
CA ARG A 226 -16.72 -10.20 1.59
C ARG A 226 -15.59 -9.34 1.06
N PRO A 227 -15.89 -8.12 0.53
CA PRO A 227 -14.86 -7.18 0.17
C PRO A 227 -13.96 -6.92 1.38
N MET A 228 -12.67 -7.21 1.20
CA MET A 228 -11.62 -6.92 2.17
C MET A 228 -10.91 -5.63 1.74
N PRO A 229 -10.45 -4.80 2.67
CA PRO A 229 -9.63 -3.66 2.31
C PRO A 229 -8.34 -4.15 1.63
N LYS A 230 -7.78 -3.40 0.68
CA LYS A 230 -6.46 -3.79 0.14
C LYS A 230 -5.38 -3.68 1.22
N SER A 231 -5.43 -2.62 2.03
CA SER A 231 -4.50 -2.39 3.14
C SER A 231 -5.23 -2.18 4.46
N LEU A 232 -4.82 -2.92 5.50
CA LEU A 232 -5.36 -2.83 6.84
C LEU A 232 -4.29 -2.35 7.84
N PHE A 233 -4.64 -1.33 8.61
CA PHE A 233 -3.86 -0.82 9.73
C PHE A 233 -4.65 -1.05 11.00
N MET A 234 -4.13 -1.83 11.94
CA MET A 234 -4.89 -2.22 13.13
C MET A 234 -4.02 -2.24 14.39
N THR A 235 -4.61 -1.82 15.50
CA THR A 235 -3.99 -1.89 16.82
C THR A 235 -4.48 -3.14 17.54
N ILE A 236 -3.57 -4.05 17.89
CA ILE A 236 -3.93 -5.34 18.49
C ILE A 236 -3.57 -5.41 19.97
N ASN A 237 -4.38 -6.12 20.76
CA ASN A 237 -4.11 -6.46 22.16
C ASN A 237 -3.76 -7.93 22.31
N ASN A 238 -2.47 -8.23 22.51
CA ASN A 238 -1.98 -9.58 22.72
C ASN A 238 -1.89 -9.97 24.21
N GLN A 239 -2.93 -9.63 24.97
CA GLN A 239 -3.12 -10.22 26.30
C GLN A 239 -3.33 -11.73 26.14
N LYS A 240 -2.33 -12.51 26.60
CA LYS A 240 -2.38 -13.96 26.93
C LYS A 240 -1.99 -14.99 25.87
N SER A 241 -1.70 -14.66 24.61
CA SER A 241 -1.16 -15.68 23.67
C SER A 241 -0.56 -15.10 22.40
N THR A 242 0.68 -15.48 22.10
CA THR A 242 1.44 -15.09 20.91
C THR A 242 1.23 -15.98 19.69
N THR A 243 0.74 -17.21 19.90
CA THR A 243 0.30 -18.08 18.80
C THR A 243 -0.82 -17.43 17.99
N LEU A 244 -1.58 -16.53 18.60
CA LEU A 244 -2.67 -15.82 17.93
C LEU A 244 -2.17 -14.76 16.94
N LEU A 245 -1.01 -14.12 17.17
CA LEU A 245 -0.45 -13.16 16.21
C LEU A 245 -0.10 -13.85 14.90
N THR A 246 0.61 -14.97 14.99
CA THR A 246 1.04 -15.74 13.82
C THR A 246 -0.17 -16.30 13.07
N VAL A 247 -1.23 -16.73 13.78
CA VAL A 247 -2.51 -17.12 13.16
C VAL A 247 -3.14 -15.95 12.39
N ILE A 248 -3.18 -14.74 12.96
CA ILE A 248 -3.71 -13.56 12.26
C ILE A 248 -2.95 -13.30 10.95
N LEU A 249 -1.62 -13.39 10.99
CA LEU A 249 -0.80 -13.19 9.78
C LEU A 249 -1.01 -14.29 8.74
N GLU A 250 -1.15 -15.55 9.16
CA GLU A 250 -1.40 -16.69 8.29
C GLU A 250 -2.76 -16.56 7.57
N GLU A 251 -3.81 -16.18 8.30
CA GLU A 251 -5.18 -16.09 7.79
C GLU A 251 -5.47 -14.80 7.00
N LEU A 252 -4.86 -13.67 7.36
CA LEU A 252 -5.05 -12.41 6.62
C LEU A 252 -4.19 -12.33 5.35
N ALA A 253 -3.10 -13.10 5.27
CA ALA A 253 -2.19 -13.09 4.14
C ALA A 253 -2.84 -13.31 2.76
N PRO A 254 -3.75 -14.27 2.57
CA PRO A 254 -4.46 -14.45 1.29
C PRO A 254 -5.54 -13.38 1.02
N LEU A 255 -5.91 -12.60 2.03
CA LEU A 255 -7.03 -11.65 1.96
C LEU A 255 -6.59 -10.23 1.62
N LEU A 256 -5.41 -9.81 2.08
CA LEU A 256 -4.93 -8.42 2.03
C LEU A 256 -3.67 -8.27 1.17
N GLU A 257 -3.49 -7.10 0.57
CA GLU A 257 -2.21 -6.70 -0.04
C GLU A 257 -1.27 -6.03 0.98
N GLY A 258 -1.81 -5.35 1.99
CA GLY A 258 -1.03 -4.67 3.02
C GLY A 258 -1.56 -4.92 4.42
N LEU A 259 -0.67 -5.24 5.37
CA LEU A 259 -1.01 -5.39 6.77
C LEU A 259 0.00 -4.65 7.65
N THR A 260 -0.48 -3.67 8.41
CA THR A 260 0.32 -2.97 9.41
C THR A 260 -0.32 -3.12 10.77
N LEU A 261 0.36 -3.86 11.63
CA LEU A 261 0.00 -3.99 13.03
C LEU A 261 0.64 -2.83 13.81
N ARG A 262 -0.11 -2.22 14.73
CA ARG A 262 0.32 -1.07 15.53
C ARG A 262 0.30 -1.40 17.01
N ARG A 263 1.21 -0.78 17.75
CA ARG A 263 1.14 -0.74 19.22
C ARG A 263 0.09 0.26 19.67
N LEU A 264 -0.57 -0.06 20.77
CA LEU A 264 -1.33 0.95 21.51
C LEU A 264 -0.34 1.99 22.04
N LYS A 265 -0.54 3.27 21.72
CA LYS A 265 0.18 4.35 22.40
C LYS A 265 -0.27 4.32 23.86
N ALA A 266 0.57 3.77 24.73
CA ALA A 266 0.23 3.59 26.14
C ALA A 266 -0.13 4.96 26.77
N ASN A 267 -1.42 5.18 27.05
CA ASN A 267 -1.78 6.05 28.15
C ASN A 267 -1.18 5.39 29.40
N ARG A 268 -0.45 6.18 30.20
CA ARG A 268 0.36 5.77 31.38
C ARG A 268 -0.37 4.91 32.44
N LYS A 269 -1.64 4.57 32.24
CA LYS A 269 -2.51 3.82 33.16
C LYS A 269 -2.72 2.35 32.77
N LEU A 270 -2.42 1.93 31.55
CA LEU A 270 -2.55 0.52 31.11
C LEU A 270 -1.23 -0.24 31.34
N HIS A 271 -0.83 -0.39 32.60
CA HIS A 271 0.23 -1.33 32.96
C HIS A 271 -0.31 -2.77 32.83
N GLY A 272 0.30 -3.59 31.98
CA GLY A 272 0.00 -5.04 31.89
C GLY A 272 -0.47 -5.56 30.52
N LEU A 273 -0.33 -4.80 29.44
CA LEU A 273 -0.47 -5.34 28.09
C LEU A 273 0.81 -6.11 27.73
N THR A 274 0.75 -7.45 27.69
CA THR A 274 1.82 -8.28 27.14
C THR A 274 1.96 -7.98 25.66
N ALA A 275 3.13 -7.47 25.26
CA ALA A 275 3.46 -7.24 23.87
C ALA A 275 4.05 -8.52 23.27
N ASN A 276 3.86 -8.72 21.97
CA ASN A 276 4.52 -9.83 21.27
C ASN A 276 6.02 -9.58 21.27
N THR A 277 6.79 -10.57 21.70
CA THR A 277 8.24 -10.46 21.67
C THR A 277 8.80 -10.92 20.32
N LEU A 278 10.03 -10.49 20.03
CA LEU A 278 10.74 -10.98 18.85
C LEU A 278 10.91 -12.52 18.88
N GLU A 279 11.11 -13.08 20.07
CA GLU A 279 11.28 -14.51 20.24
C GLU A 279 10.02 -15.29 19.90
N GLU A 280 8.88 -14.88 20.46
CA GLU A 280 7.60 -15.54 20.24
C GLU A 280 7.13 -15.40 18.79
N PHE A 281 7.46 -14.31 18.11
CA PHE A 281 7.10 -14.13 16.71
C PHE A 281 7.80 -15.13 15.80
N PHE A 282 9.05 -15.45 16.11
CA PHE A 282 9.86 -16.36 15.34
C PHE A 282 9.93 -17.76 15.97
N ASP A 283 9.10 -18.11 16.95
CA ASP A 283 9.16 -19.41 17.64
C ASP A 283 8.74 -20.60 16.75
N ARG A 284 7.97 -20.32 15.70
CA ARG A 284 7.45 -21.27 14.75
C ARG A 284 7.49 -20.71 13.32
N PRO A 285 7.65 -21.56 12.31
CA PRO A 285 7.48 -21.14 10.93
C PRO A 285 6.02 -20.75 10.65
N LEU A 286 5.84 -19.68 9.88
CA LEU A 286 4.52 -19.28 9.38
C LEU A 286 3.99 -20.30 8.37
N LYS A 287 2.81 -20.85 8.65
CA LYS A 287 2.11 -21.84 7.85
C LYS A 287 1.03 -21.17 7.01
N ILE A 288 1.41 -20.74 5.82
CA ILE A 288 0.46 -20.10 4.91
C ILE A 288 -0.16 -21.20 4.05
N SER A 289 -1.45 -21.44 4.26
CA SER A 289 -2.22 -22.51 3.61
C SER A 289 -2.61 -22.18 2.16
N GLN A 290 -2.64 -20.91 1.80
CA GLN A 290 -3.08 -20.38 0.49
C GLN A 290 -2.03 -19.45 -0.12
N GLU A 291 -2.19 -19.11 -1.41
CA GLU A 291 -1.29 -18.13 -2.03
C GLU A 291 -1.49 -16.75 -1.37
N SER A 292 -0.42 -16.22 -0.76
CA SER A 292 -0.45 -14.89 -0.13
C SER A 292 -0.55 -13.77 -1.16
N LYS A 293 -1.40 -12.78 -0.86
CA LYS A 293 -1.50 -11.51 -1.59
C LYS A 293 -0.64 -10.40 -0.98
N LEU A 294 -0.08 -10.62 0.21
CA LEU A 294 0.69 -9.59 0.92
C LEU A 294 1.90 -9.12 0.12
N ARG A 295 1.94 -7.80 -0.07
CA ARG A 295 3.05 -7.01 -0.61
C ARG A 295 3.71 -6.17 0.48
N TRP A 296 2.96 -5.74 1.50
CA TRP A 296 3.51 -4.96 2.62
C TRP A 296 3.13 -5.58 3.97
N LEU A 297 4.12 -5.78 4.84
CA LEU A 297 3.92 -6.27 6.19
C LEU A 297 4.70 -5.42 7.19
N ALA A 298 4.02 -4.92 8.24
CA ALA A 298 4.66 -4.25 9.37
C ALA A 298 4.18 -4.86 10.68
N VAL A 299 5.12 -5.34 11.51
CA VAL A 299 4.84 -6.05 12.76
C VAL A 299 5.56 -5.37 13.93
N PRO A 300 4.85 -4.96 14.99
CA PRO A 300 5.46 -4.43 16.20
C PRO A 300 5.83 -5.57 17.15
N LEU A 301 7.11 -5.61 17.57
CA LEU A 301 7.67 -6.63 18.46
C LEU A 301 8.49 -6.02 19.59
N ASP A 302 8.24 -6.41 20.83
CA ASP A 302 9.00 -5.95 21.99
C ASP A 302 10.28 -6.80 22.18
N ILE A 303 11.29 -6.16 22.76
CA ILE A 303 12.55 -6.80 23.13
C ILE A 303 12.57 -6.93 24.65
N GLU A 304 12.63 -8.16 25.14
CA GLU A 304 12.69 -8.42 26.58
C GLU A 304 14.10 -8.17 27.14
N PRO A 305 14.22 -7.48 28.30
CA PRO A 305 15.52 -7.11 28.84
C PRO A 305 16.28 -8.26 29.53
N GLU A 306 15.61 -9.35 29.89
CA GLU A 306 16.16 -10.44 30.72
C GLU A 306 16.55 -11.70 29.92
N PHE A 307 16.39 -11.69 28.60
CA PHE A 307 16.62 -12.88 27.78
C PHE A 307 18.09 -13.03 27.34
N GLU A 308 18.64 -14.24 27.42
CA GLU A 308 19.97 -14.55 26.93
C GLU A 308 20.00 -14.56 25.39
N THR A 309 20.67 -13.58 24.78
CA THR A 309 20.81 -13.42 23.31
C THR A 309 21.23 -14.71 22.60
N LEU A 310 22.11 -15.50 23.24
CA LEU A 310 22.60 -16.79 22.74
C LEU A 310 21.49 -17.84 22.59
N GLN A 311 20.45 -17.81 23.43
CA GLN A 311 19.32 -18.72 23.33
C GLN A 311 18.40 -18.32 22.17
N LEU A 312 18.18 -17.02 21.99
CA LEU A 312 17.39 -16.46 20.91
C LEU A 312 18.02 -16.75 19.53
N ASP A 313 19.34 -16.53 19.39
CA ASP A 313 20.06 -16.86 18.16
C ASP A 313 19.91 -18.35 17.81
N LYS A 314 20.03 -19.25 18.79
CA LYS A 314 19.85 -20.70 18.57
C LYS A 314 18.43 -21.04 18.07
N ARG A 315 17.40 -20.40 18.63
CA ARG A 315 16.00 -20.63 18.21
C ARG A 315 15.74 -20.13 16.80
N LEU A 316 16.18 -18.92 16.47
CA LEU A 316 16.07 -18.36 15.13
C LEU A 316 16.83 -19.19 14.08
N LEU A 317 18.01 -19.70 14.43
CA LEU A 317 18.80 -20.60 13.56
C LEU A 317 18.11 -21.95 13.33
N ASN A 318 17.38 -22.49 14.30
CA ASN A 318 16.65 -23.75 14.14
C ASN A 318 15.48 -23.64 13.14
N ILE A 319 14.96 -22.44 12.95
CA ILE A 319 13.77 -22.19 12.12
C ILE A 319 14.16 -21.69 10.73
N THR A 320 15.38 -21.18 10.61
CA THR A 320 15.96 -20.78 9.32
C THR A 320 16.68 -21.98 8.70
N PRO A 321 16.17 -22.57 7.59
CA PRO A 321 16.91 -23.62 6.92
C PRO A 321 18.27 -23.11 6.44
N SER A 322 19.28 -23.98 6.42
CA SER A 322 20.64 -23.67 5.95
C SER A 322 20.67 -23.15 4.49
N ARG A 323 19.62 -23.44 3.71
CA ARG A 323 19.31 -22.81 2.43
C ARG A 323 17.86 -22.36 2.44
N ILE A 324 17.61 -21.10 2.09
CA ILE A 324 16.26 -20.55 1.97
C ILE A 324 15.71 -21.02 0.62
N THR A 325 14.95 -22.12 0.65
CA THR A 325 14.44 -22.76 -0.57
C THR A 325 13.18 -22.07 -1.11
N ARG A 326 12.30 -21.60 -0.22
CA ARG A 326 11.10 -20.82 -0.57
C ARG A 326 10.74 -19.84 0.56
N PRO A 327 10.49 -18.56 0.27
CA PRO A 327 10.00 -17.62 1.27
C PRO A 327 8.54 -17.93 1.65
N CYS A 328 8.14 -17.60 2.88
CA CYS A 328 6.75 -17.70 3.33
C CYS A 328 5.83 -16.84 2.45
N TYR A 329 6.23 -15.59 2.19
CA TYR A 329 5.47 -14.63 1.38
C TYR A 329 6.26 -14.28 0.11
N PRO A 330 6.11 -15.05 -0.98
CA PRO A 330 6.92 -14.85 -2.19
C PRO A 330 6.66 -13.52 -2.93
N ARG A 331 5.54 -12.85 -2.65
CA ARG A 331 5.15 -11.57 -3.25
C ARG A 331 5.43 -10.36 -2.35
N LEU A 332 6.07 -10.58 -1.20
CA LEU A 332 6.31 -9.51 -0.24
C LEU A 332 7.35 -8.53 -0.77
N GLU A 333 6.95 -7.28 -0.93
CA GLU A 333 7.78 -6.18 -1.43
C GLU A 333 8.42 -5.39 -0.29
N GLU A 334 7.74 -5.26 0.86
CA GLU A 334 8.26 -4.59 2.05
C GLU A 334 7.93 -5.37 3.33
N PHE A 335 8.95 -5.54 4.17
CA PHE A 335 8.80 -6.12 5.51
C PHE A 335 9.46 -5.24 6.56
N THR A 336 8.64 -4.69 7.47
CA THR A 336 9.09 -3.86 8.58
C THR A 336 8.89 -4.56 9.92
N LEU A 337 9.94 -4.63 10.74
CA LEU A 337 9.82 -4.94 12.17
C LEU A 337 9.95 -3.64 12.97
N ASP A 338 8.96 -3.34 13.80
CA ASP A 338 8.97 -2.22 14.73
C ASP A 338 9.34 -2.72 16.14
N LEU A 339 10.61 -2.59 16.48
CA LEU A 339 11.20 -3.11 17.69
C LEU A 339 11.12 -2.08 18.82
N LYS A 340 10.45 -2.41 19.92
CA LYS A 340 10.43 -1.55 21.12
C LYS A 340 11.30 -2.13 22.20
N VAL A 341 12.20 -1.29 22.71
CA VAL A 341 13.03 -1.63 23.87
C VAL A 341 12.44 -0.99 25.12
N SER A 342 11.95 -1.83 26.04
CA SER A 342 11.40 -1.39 27.32
C SER A 342 12.42 -1.57 28.45
N LYS A 343 12.48 -0.62 29.39
CA LYS A 343 13.25 -0.68 30.66
C LYS A 343 14.76 -0.98 30.52
N LEU A 344 15.56 0.05 30.23
CA LEU A 344 17.02 0.00 30.39
C LEU A 344 17.40 0.52 31.78
N ASN A 345 17.89 -0.36 32.66
CA ASN A 345 18.17 -0.05 34.06
C ASN A 345 19.47 0.78 34.30
N SER A 346 20.23 1.14 33.26
CA SER A 346 21.48 1.90 33.43
C SER A 346 21.64 3.06 32.44
N SER A 347 22.17 4.18 32.94
CA SER A 347 22.44 5.40 32.17
C SER A 347 23.71 5.31 31.33
N GLU A 348 24.65 4.41 31.65
CA GLU A 348 25.89 4.22 30.91
C GLU A 348 25.74 3.10 29.86
N ASN A 349 26.16 3.39 28.62
CA ASN A 349 26.14 2.47 27.46
C ASN A 349 24.75 1.97 26.98
N ARG A 350 23.75 2.86 26.96
CA ARG A 350 22.37 2.56 26.50
C ARG A 350 22.28 1.92 25.11
N VAL A 351 23.02 2.44 24.12
CA VAL A 351 23.04 1.90 22.75
C VAL A 351 23.63 0.49 22.72
N SER A 352 24.75 0.26 23.42
CA SER A 352 25.37 -1.05 23.52
C SER A 352 24.46 -2.07 24.22
N ASN A 353 23.66 -1.64 25.20
CA ASN A 353 22.70 -2.50 25.88
C ASN A 353 21.57 -2.95 24.94
N ILE A 354 21.06 -2.05 24.09
CA ILE A 354 20.07 -2.41 23.07
C ILE A 354 20.64 -3.40 22.06
N ILE A 355 21.85 -3.13 21.56
CA ILE A 355 22.53 -4.02 20.60
C ILE A 355 22.76 -5.41 21.23
N ARG A 356 23.06 -5.48 22.53
CA ARG A 356 23.21 -6.77 23.24
C ARG A 356 21.90 -7.55 23.37
N GLN A 357 20.77 -6.87 23.50
CA GLN A 357 19.46 -7.51 23.63
C GLN A 357 18.87 -7.95 22.28
N LEU A 358 19.37 -7.43 21.17
CA LEU A 358 19.01 -7.86 19.83
C LEU A 358 19.72 -9.18 19.47
N PRO A 359 19.07 -10.10 18.75
CA PRO A 359 19.78 -11.21 18.12
C PRO A 359 20.85 -10.67 17.17
N THR A 360 21.82 -11.50 16.83
CA THR A 360 22.83 -11.15 15.83
C THR A 360 22.15 -10.72 14.53
N LEU A 361 22.61 -9.63 13.91
CA LEU A 361 21.99 -9.11 12.69
C LEU A 361 21.97 -10.14 11.56
N SER A 362 22.99 -10.99 11.47
CA SER A 362 23.01 -12.12 10.53
C SER A 362 21.87 -13.11 10.73
N THR A 363 21.53 -13.39 12.00
CA THR A 363 20.45 -14.32 12.36
C THR A 363 19.08 -13.67 12.14
N LEU A 364 18.93 -12.39 12.50
CA LEU A 364 17.72 -11.63 12.20
C LEU A 364 17.48 -11.49 10.70
N ALA A 365 18.52 -11.18 9.92
CA ALA A 365 18.47 -11.12 8.46
C ALA A 365 17.98 -12.44 7.88
N ARG A 366 18.54 -13.57 8.33
CA ARG A 366 18.11 -14.91 7.92
C ARG A 366 16.63 -15.17 8.20
N ALA A 367 16.16 -14.84 9.40
CA ALA A 367 14.76 -15.01 9.77
C ALA A 367 13.84 -14.15 8.89
N MET A 368 14.18 -12.87 8.68
CA MET A 368 13.42 -11.97 7.82
C MET A 368 13.41 -12.40 6.35
N VAL A 369 14.54 -12.90 5.83
CA VAL A 369 14.64 -13.42 4.46
C VAL A 369 13.85 -14.71 4.28
N THR A 370 13.75 -15.55 5.31
CA THR A 370 12.87 -16.73 5.28
C THR A 370 11.40 -16.33 5.13
N ILE A 371 10.99 -15.19 5.70
CA ILE A 371 9.63 -14.68 5.56
C ILE A 371 9.40 -14.02 4.19
N GLY A 372 10.20 -13.02 3.81
CA GLY A 372 9.94 -12.18 2.64
C GLY A 372 10.69 -12.55 1.35
N GLY A 373 11.78 -13.32 1.44
CA GLY A 373 12.68 -13.62 0.32
C GLY A 373 13.61 -12.48 -0.10
N PHE A 374 14.65 -12.79 -0.86
CA PHE A 374 15.73 -11.84 -1.19
C PHE A 374 15.34 -10.58 -1.99
N TRP A 375 14.14 -10.54 -2.55
CA TRP A 375 13.65 -9.40 -3.34
C TRP A 375 12.80 -8.42 -2.53
N CYS A 376 12.56 -8.73 -1.24
CA CYS A 376 11.83 -7.88 -0.33
C CYS A 376 12.71 -6.73 0.19
N PHE A 377 12.12 -5.56 0.38
CA PHE A 377 12.74 -4.43 1.07
C PHE A 377 12.53 -4.57 2.58
N TYR A 378 13.63 -4.73 3.32
CA TYR A 378 13.61 -4.93 4.76
C TYR A 378 13.86 -3.64 5.52
N ARG A 379 13.08 -3.40 6.58
CA ARG A 379 13.26 -2.27 7.48
C ARG A 379 13.15 -2.70 8.95
N LEU A 380 14.09 -2.22 9.76
CA LEU A 380 14.03 -2.25 11.22
C LEU A 380 13.74 -0.83 11.72
N LYS A 381 12.66 -0.68 12.47
CA LYS A 381 12.40 0.54 13.25
C LYS A 381 12.70 0.23 14.70
N ILE A 382 13.41 1.12 15.37
CA ILE A 382 13.62 1.03 16.81
C ILE A 382 12.87 2.17 17.46
N SER A 383 12.14 1.84 18.52
CA SER A 383 11.57 2.81 19.44
C SER A 383 12.04 2.49 20.87
N SER A 384 12.49 3.51 21.58
CA SER A 384 12.84 3.38 22.99
C SER A 384 12.10 4.40 23.84
N ASP A 385 11.68 4.00 25.03
CA ASP A 385 11.13 4.94 26.01
C ASP A 385 12.21 5.88 26.59
N VAL A 386 13.50 5.65 26.27
CA VAL A 386 14.66 6.32 26.87
C VAL A 386 15.37 7.27 25.90
N PHE A 387 15.23 7.06 24.60
CA PHE A 387 15.90 7.87 23.57
C PHE A 387 15.01 8.99 23.04
N SER A 388 15.66 10.03 22.53
CA SER A 388 14.98 11.00 21.68
C SER A 388 14.61 10.37 20.33
N ILE A 389 13.58 10.92 19.68
CA ILE A 389 13.16 10.49 18.34
C ILE A 389 14.34 10.53 17.34
N ALA A 390 15.24 11.50 17.47
CA ALA A 390 16.40 11.62 16.60
C ALA A 390 17.41 10.48 16.80
N GLU A 391 17.65 10.09 18.06
CA GLU A 391 18.54 8.97 18.40
C GLU A 391 17.97 7.62 17.94
N ASP A 392 16.66 7.40 18.14
CA ASP A 392 15.94 6.23 17.63
C ASP A 392 16.06 6.11 16.11
N ASN A 393 15.88 7.23 15.40
CA ASN A 393 16.03 7.29 13.95
C ASN A 393 17.46 6.98 13.51
N LEU A 394 18.48 7.57 14.15
CA LEU A 394 19.88 7.35 13.82
C LEU A 394 20.30 5.88 14.05
N LEU A 395 19.88 5.30 15.17
CA LEU A 395 20.12 3.89 15.47
C LEU A 395 19.42 2.99 14.45
N GLY A 396 18.16 3.29 14.14
CA GLY A 396 17.39 2.60 13.11
C GLY A 396 18.09 2.64 11.75
N GLU A 397 18.54 3.81 11.28
CA GLU A 397 19.28 3.97 10.02
C GLU A 397 20.57 3.15 9.99
N THR A 398 21.32 3.16 11.10
CA THR A 398 22.56 2.39 11.25
C THR A 398 22.29 0.89 11.13
N LEU A 399 21.30 0.37 11.88
CA LEU A 399 20.94 -1.04 11.82
C LEU A 399 20.37 -1.45 10.46
N ASN A 400 19.60 -0.58 9.80
CA ASN A 400 19.11 -0.85 8.45
C ASN A 400 20.25 -0.96 7.43
N THR A 401 21.30 -0.15 7.59
CA THR A 401 22.49 -0.22 6.73
C THR A 401 23.23 -1.53 6.92
N LEU A 402 23.42 -1.95 8.18
CA LEU A 402 24.04 -3.24 8.51
C LEU A 402 23.19 -4.43 8.07
N LEU A 403 21.87 -4.37 8.27
CA LEU A 403 20.94 -5.41 7.82
C LEU A 403 21.00 -5.60 6.30
N LYS A 404 21.03 -4.51 5.53
CA LYS A 404 21.17 -4.58 4.06
C LYS A 404 22.46 -5.29 3.66
N LYS A 405 23.55 -5.03 4.38
CA LYS A 405 24.84 -5.70 4.16
C LYS A 405 24.74 -7.21 4.43
N GLU A 406 24.19 -7.59 5.57
CA GLU A 406 23.98 -9.01 5.94
C GLU A 406 23.11 -9.74 4.90
N ILE A 407 22.03 -9.11 4.42
CA ILE A 407 21.15 -9.71 3.41
C ILE A 407 21.86 -9.87 2.05
N ALA A 408 22.71 -8.91 1.67
CA ALA A 408 23.54 -9.02 0.47
C ALA A 408 24.53 -10.19 0.58
N GLU A 409 25.21 -10.33 1.72
CA GLU A 409 26.12 -11.44 1.99
C GLU A 409 25.39 -12.79 1.98
N LEU A 410 24.19 -12.88 2.57
CA LEU A 410 23.35 -14.07 2.51
C LEU A 410 22.94 -14.43 1.08
N ARG A 411 22.68 -13.43 0.24
CA ARG A 411 22.32 -13.61 -1.17
C ARG A 411 23.51 -14.14 -1.97
N GLU A 412 24.69 -13.59 -1.76
CA GLU A 412 25.94 -14.05 -2.40
C GLU A 412 26.29 -15.48 -1.96
N ALA A 413 26.16 -15.78 -0.67
CA ALA A 413 26.42 -17.11 -0.13
C ALA A 413 25.46 -18.19 -0.68
N GLN A 414 24.28 -17.80 -1.15
CA GLN A 414 23.29 -18.74 -1.68
C GLN A 414 23.54 -19.21 -3.11
N ASN A 415 24.40 -18.55 -3.88
CA ASN A 415 24.85 -18.92 -5.23
C ASN A 415 24.02 -20.04 -5.90
N VAL A 416 22.76 -19.71 -6.24
CA VAL A 416 22.10 -20.34 -7.38
C VAL A 416 22.76 -19.67 -8.57
N GLU A 417 23.39 -20.44 -9.47
CA GLU A 417 23.98 -19.93 -10.70
C GLU A 417 22.97 -19.01 -11.41
N VAL A 418 23.16 -17.69 -11.27
CA VAL A 418 22.39 -16.72 -12.04
C VAL A 418 23.05 -16.64 -13.41
N GLY A 419 22.57 -17.48 -14.32
CA GLY A 419 23.03 -17.60 -15.69
C GLY A 419 22.19 -18.60 -16.46
N TRP A 420 22.29 -18.59 -17.78
CA TRP A 420 21.71 -19.62 -18.63
C TRP A 420 22.32 -20.97 -18.26
N ARG A 421 21.63 -21.77 -17.45
CA ARG A 421 21.97 -23.19 -17.27
C ARG A 421 21.77 -23.88 -18.61
N LYS A 422 22.82 -24.55 -19.08
CA LYS A 422 22.73 -25.43 -20.24
C LYS A 422 21.82 -26.59 -19.85
N LEU A 423 20.61 -26.67 -20.44
CA LEU A 423 19.71 -27.82 -20.25
C LEU A 423 20.47 -29.11 -20.56
N GLU A 424 20.37 -30.09 -19.65
CA GLU A 424 20.94 -31.42 -19.85
C GLU A 424 20.22 -32.14 -20.99
N LYS A 425 20.86 -33.16 -21.60
CA LYS A 425 20.31 -33.85 -22.78
C LYS A 425 18.90 -34.41 -22.53
N ASP A 426 18.62 -34.80 -21.30
CA ASP A 426 17.39 -35.45 -20.89
C ASP A 426 16.27 -34.43 -20.58
N GLU A 427 16.63 -33.15 -20.43
CA GLU A 427 15.69 -32.03 -20.25
C GLU A 427 15.33 -31.36 -21.59
N ARG A 428 15.92 -31.82 -22.70
CA ARG A 428 15.68 -31.30 -24.06
C ARG A 428 14.70 -32.13 -24.87
N THR A 429 14.20 -33.23 -24.31
CA THR A 429 13.26 -34.16 -24.96
C THR A 429 11.82 -33.85 -24.65
#